data_AF-A0A450XQE4-F1
#
_entry.id   AF-A0A450XQE4-F1
#
_cell.length_a   1.000
_cell.length_b   1.000
_cell.length_c   1.000
_cell.angle_alpha   90.00
_cell.angle_beta   90.00
_cell.angle_gamma   90.00
#
_symmetry.space_group_name_H-M   'P 1'
#
loop_
_entity.id
_entity.type
_entity.pdbx_description
1 polymer ?
#
loop_
_entity_poly.entity_id
_entity_poly.type
_entity_poly.pdbx_seq_one_letter_code
_entity_poly.pdbx_strand_id
1 'polypeptide(L)'
;MNRYFGLTDQERILVEDTVTVFIPSATPGNWDARLQTLDPAGKARVAPYDKKGLCAYGDTLADILNGWAEDEGSTCRVRAEVGADGEIGMAMVTLHLGESTANCRRISLSDSLAKALKRYHETASQKTDTLVYERDILFFDGNRIHIIRSDRLLNWTRTMALNDAARIYGEIVLWEGENDAE
;
A
#
# COMPACT_ATOMS: atom_id res chain seq x y z
N MET A 1 -24.57 10.81 -0.48
CA MET A 1 -23.69 10.04 0.43
C MET A 1 -24.27 8.64 0.50
N ASN A 2 -23.63 7.65 -0.13
CA ASN A 2 -24.19 6.31 -0.30
C ASN A 2 -24.23 5.58 1.04
N ARG A 3 -25.44 5.30 1.52
CA ARG A 3 -25.69 4.54 2.75
C ARG A 3 -25.60 3.06 2.39
N TYR A 4 -24.38 2.51 2.42
CA TYR A 4 -24.17 1.09 2.20
C TYR A 4 -24.87 0.28 3.30
N PHE A 5 -25.60 -0.77 2.91
CA PHE A 5 -26.54 -1.56 3.71
C PHE A 5 -25.91 -2.31 4.89
N GLY A 6 -25.42 -1.60 5.91
CA GLY A 6 -24.80 -2.21 7.10
C GLY A 6 -23.37 -2.73 6.88
N LEU A 7 -22.72 -2.36 5.77
CA LEU A 7 -21.32 -2.71 5.52
C LEU A 7 -20.39 -2.01 6.52
N THR A 8 -19.40 -2.76 7.00
CA THR A 8 -18.23 -2.24 7.72
C THR A 8 -17.43 -1.28 6.84
N ASP A 9 -16.55 -0.49 7.45
CA ASP A 9 -15.72 0.44 6.69
C ASP A 9 -14.70 -0.28 5.80
N GLN A 10 -14.20 -1.45 6.22
CA GLN A 10 -13.33 -2.31 5.40
C GLN A 10 -14.06 -2.86 4.17
N GLU A 11 -15.29 -3.37 4.33
CA GLU A 11 -16.10 -3.84 3.20
C GLU A 11 -16.45 -2.70 2.24
N ARG A 12 -16.69 -1.49 2.78
CA ARG A 12 -16.94 -0.31 1.95
C ARG A 12 -15.71 0.05 1.11
N ILE A 13 -14.51 -0.03 1.68
CA ILE A 13 -13.26 0.17 0.94
C ILE A 13 -13.17 -0.81 -0.23
N LEU A 14 -13.42 -2.10 0.01
CA LEU A 14 -13.38 -3.13 -1.03
C LEU A 14 -14.38 -2.85 -2.15
N VAL A 15 -15.63 -2.52 -1.80
CA VAL A 15 -16.68 -2.20 -2.78
C VAL A 15 -16.30 -0.96 -3.59
N GLU A 16 -15.87 0.11 -2.94
CA GLU A 16 -15.54 1.38 -3.60
C GLU A 16 -14.35 1.24 -4.55
N ASP A 17 -13.27 0.58 -4.14
CA ASP A 17 -12.12 0.35 -5.03
C ASP A 17 -12.50 -0.60 -6.18
N THR A 18 -13.32 -1.62 -5.92
CA THR A 18 -13.82 -2.54 -6.96
C THR A 18 -14.59 -1.80 -8.03
N VAL A 19 -15.55 -0.97 -7.63
CA VAL A 19 -16.42 -0.25 -8.56
C VAL A 19 -15.68 0.88 -9.29
N THR A 20 -14.78 1.59 -8.61
CA THR A 20 -14.17 2.80 -9.17
C THR A 20 -12.84 2.54 -9.88
N VAL A 21 -12.08 1.54 -9.46
CA VAL A 21 -10.73 1.25 -10.00
C VAL A 21 -10.70 -0.05 -10.80
N PHE A 22 -11.11 -1.16 -10.19
CA PHE A 22 -10.89 -2.49 -10.76
C PHE A 22 -11.83 -2.81 -11.93
N ILE A 23 -13.15 -2.65 -11.77
CA ILE A 23 -14.13 -2.93 -12.84
C ILE A 23 -13.83 -2.10 -14.10
N PRO A 24 -13.67 -0.76 -14.04
CA PRO A 24 -13.41 0.03 -15.25
C PRO A 24 -12.10 -0.33 -15.95
N SER A 25 -11.11 -0.86 -15.21
CA SER A 25 -9.83 -1.29 -15.77
C SER A 25 -9.87 -2.72 -16.32
N ALA A 26 -10.69 -3.60 -15.74
CA ALA A 26 -10.86 -4.98 -16.21
C ALA A 26 -11.84 -5.09 -17.38
N THR A 27 -12.83 -4.19 -17.46
CA THR A 27 -13.82 -4.13 -18.54
C THR A 27 -13.78 -2.76 -19.23
N PRO A 28 -12.69 -2.43 -19.95
CA PRO A 28 -12.58 -1.17 -20.66
C PRO A 28 -13.64 -1.07 -21.77
N GLY A 29 -14.21 0.13 -21.96
CA GLY A 29 -15.26 0.35 -22.95
C GLY A 29 -14.79 0.24 -24.41
N ASN A 30 -13.48 0.27 -24.65
CA ASN A 30 -12.84 0.03 -25.94
C ASN A 30 -11.35 -0.30 -25.74
N TRP A 31 -10.67 -0.71 -26.81
CA TRP A 31 -9.25 -1.12 -26.77
C TRP A 31 -8.28 -0.02 -26.37
N ASP A 32 -8.57 1.23 -26.71
CA ASP A 32 -7.71 2.39 -26.43
C ASP A 32 -8.06 3.08 -25.10
N ALA A 33 -8.99 2.49 -24.31
CA ALA A 33 -9.42 3.08 -23.07
C ALA A 33 -8.28 3.09 -22.06
N ARG A 34 -8.10 4.23 -21.40
CA ARG A 34 -7.09 4.40 -20.35
C ARG A 34 -7.41 3.48 -19.16
N LEU A 35 -6.47 2.60 -18.82
CA LEU A 35 -6.56 1.72 -17.65
C LEU A 35 -6.09 2.45 -16.40
N GLN A 36 -7.02 2.76 -15.50
CA GLN A 36 -6.73 3.56 -14.30
C GLN A 36 -5.74 2.85 -13.36
N THR A 37 -5.76 1.52 -13.33
CA THR A 37 -4.83 0.70 -12.55
C THR A 37 -3.36 0.88 -12.96
N LEU A 38 -3.08 1.34 -14.18
CA LEU A 38 -1.74 1.60 -14.69
C LEU A 38 -1.25 3.03 -14.43
N ASP A 39 -2.13 3.93 -13.96
CA ASP A 39 -1.74 5.29 -13.64
C ASP A 39 -0.83 5.33 -12.41
N PRO A 40 0.16 6.24 -12.35
CA PRO A 40 0.84 6.55 -11.10
C PRO A 40 -0.16 6.94 -10.01
N ALA A 41 0.02 6.42 -8.79
CA ALA A 41 -0.96 6.59 -7.72
C ALA A 41 -1.18 8.08 -7.38
N GLY A 42 -0.13 8.90 -7.47
CA GLY A 42 -0.21 10.36 -7.30
C GLY A 42 -0.85 11.14 -8.46
N LYS A 43 -1.11 10.50 -9.60
CA LYS A 43 -1.71 11.10 -10.81
C LYS A 43 -3.06 10.50 -11.18
N ALA A 44 -3.49 9.46 -10.46
CA ALA A 44 -4.80 8.85 -10.61
C ALA A 44 -5.90 9.91 -10.48
N ARG A 45 -6.93 9.86 -11.32
CA ARG A 45 -8.04 10.83 -11.33
C ARG A 45 -9.34 10.27 -10.75
N VAL A 46 -9.22 9.23 -9.94
CA VAL A 46 -10.33 8.52 -9.32
C VAL A 46 -10.27 8.72 -7.81
N ALA A 47 -11.41 9.01 -7.20
CA ALA A 47 -11.49 9.19 -5.76
C ALA A 47 -11.22 7.86 -5.03
N PRO A 48 -10.54 7.88 -3.86
CA PRO A 48 -9.97 9.05 -3.18
C PRO A 48 -8.54 9.45 -3.62
N TYR A 49 -7.97 8.74 -4.60
CA TYR A 49 -6.58 8.89 -5.05
C TYR A 49 -6.32 10.21 -5.78
N ASP A 50 -7.34 10.79 -6.41
CA ASP A 50 -7.28 12.11 -7.06
C ASP A 50 -6.79 13.24 -6.14
N LYS A 51 -7.15 13.19 -4.85
CA LYS A 51 -6.76 14.19 -3.85
C LYS A 51 -5.65 13.71 -2.93
N LYS A 52 -5.73 12.43 -2.52
CA LYS A 52 -4.80 11.87 -1.53
C LYS A 52 -3.58 11.22 -2.16
N GLY A 53 -3.63 10.81 -3.42
CA GLY A 53 -2.56 10.03 -4.07
C GLY A 53 -2.19 8.80 -3.24
N LEU A 54 -0.89 8.55 -3.08
CA LEU A 54 -0.37 7.49 -2.21
C LEU A 54 -0.81 7.59 -0.74
N CYS A 55 -1.17 8.77 -0.24
CA CYS A 55 -1.68 8.88 1.12
C CYS A 55 -3.06 8.26 1.31
N ALA A 56 -3.83 7.98 0.25
CA ALA A 56 -5.04 7.18 0.39
C ALA A 56 -4.71 5.79 0.95
N TYR A 57 -3.68 5.16 0.38
CA TYR A 57 -3.15 3.89 0.87
C TYR A 57 -2.50 4.05 2.26
N GLY A 58 -1.63 5.04 2.44
CA GLY A 58 -0.88 5.23 3.69
C GLY A 58 -1.77 5.50 4.90
N ASP A 59 -2.77 6.37 4.74
CA ASP A 59 -3.77 6.63 5.80
C ASP A 59 -4.54 5.35 6.12
N THR A 60 -5.09 4.66 5.11
CA THR A 60 -5.87 3.43 5.32
C THR A 60 -5.06 2.35 6.03
N LEU A 61 -3.82 2.11 5.62
CA LEU A 61 -2.95 1.12 6.26
C LEU A 61 -2.69 1.46 7.73
N ALA A 62 -2.34 2.72 8.01
CA ALA A 62 -2.11 3.16 9.39
C ALA A 62 -3.38 3.08 10.24
N ASP A 63 -4.53 3.48 9.69
CA ASP A 63 -5.83 3.45 10.40
C ASP A 63 -6.23 2.01 10.78
N ILE A 64 -6.06 1.05 9.86
CA ILE A 64 -6.37 -0.37 10.14
C ILE A 64 -5.46 -0.92 11.24
N LEU A 65 -4.14 -0.72 11.10
CA LEU A 65 -3.17 -1.23 12.08
C LEU A 65 -3.38 -0.59 13.46
N ASN A 66 -3.66 0.72 13.51
CA ASN A 66 -3.98 1.40 14.77
C ASN A 66 -5.29 0.90 15.38
N GLY A 67 -6.32 0.64 14.57
CA GLY A 67 -7.58 0.08 15.04
C GLY A 67 -7.38 -1.29 15.69
N TRP A 68 -6.64 -2.20 15.04
CA TRP A 68 -6.33 -3.50 15.61
C TRP A 68 -5.48 -3.40 16.88
N ALA A 69 -4.47 -2.54 16.87
CA ALA A 69 -3.66 -2.30 18.06
C ALA A 69 -4.50 -1.78 19.24
N GLU A 70 -5.50 -0.92 18.97
CA GLU A 70 -6.43 -0.45 20.00
C GLU A 70 -7.35 -1.58 20.50
N ASP A 71 -7.90 -2.39 19.60
CA ASP A 71 -8.76 -3.53 19.94
C ASP A 71 -8.02 -4.58 20.80
N GLU A 72 -6.72 -4.75 20.60
CA GLU A 72 -5.85 -5.63 21.39
C GLU A 72 -5.28 -4.97 22.66
N GLY A 73 -5.61 -3.69 22.92
CA GLY A 73 -5.14 -2.96 24.10
C GLY A 73 -3.67 -2.53 24.04
N SER A 74 -3.04 -2.57 22.87
CA SER A 74 -1.67 -2.10 22.65
C SER A 74 -1.59 -0.58 22.65
N THR A 75 -0.50 -0.03 23.18
CA THR A 75 -0.16 1.40 23.11
C THR A 75 0.62 1.75 21.84
N CYS A 76 1.04 0.75 21.05
CA CYS A 76 1.76 0.99 19.81
C CYS A 76 0.86 1.71 18.80
N ARG A 77 1.40 2.75 18.17
CA ARG A 77 0.75 3.54 17.13
C ARG A 77 1.63 3.62 15.90
N VAL A 78 0.96 3.65 14.76
CA VAL A 78 1.54 3.63 13.43
C VAL A 78 1.23 4.95 12.72
N ARG A 79 2.24 5.52 12.07
CA ARG A 79 2.09 6.63 11.12
C ARG A 79 2.77 6.31 9.81
N ALA A 80 2.19 6.75 8.69
CA ALA A 80 2.71 6.47 7.36
C ALA A 80 3.46 7.66 6.75
N GLU A 81 4.58 7.38 6.09
CA GLU A 81 5.27 8.30 5.20
C GLU A 81 5.33 7.68 3.79
N VAL A 82 4.96 8.45 2.77
CA VAL A 82 4.85 7.94 1.40
C VAL A 82 5.66 8.78 0.42
N GLY A 83 6.34 8.13 -0.52
CA GLY A 83 7.11 8.78 -1.55
C GLY A 83 7.04 8.01 -2.86
N ALA A 84 7.13 8.74 -3.97
CA ALA A 84 7.27 8.15 -5.29
C ALA A 84 8.37 8.87 -6.06
N ASP A 85 9.07 8.12 -6.90
CA ASP A 85 9.98 8.64 -7.88
C ASP A 85 9.40 8.43 -9.28
N GLY A 86 9.05 9.53 -9.94
CA GLY A 86 8.38 9.50 -11.24
C GLY A 86 9.30 9.15 -12.41
N GLU A 87 10.62 9.26 -12.25
CA GLU A 87 11.58 8.87 -13.30
C GLU A 87 11.85 7.37 -13.29
N ILE A 88 11.87 6.80 -12.10
CA ILE A 88 12.21 5.41 -11.83
C ILE A 88 10.96 4.53 -11.83
N GLY A 89 9.79 5.12 -11.60
CA GLY A 89 8.49 4.43 -11.63
C GLY A 89 8.24 3.58 -10.40
N MET A 90 8.87 3.93 -9.27
CA MET A 90 8.76 3.22 -8.00
C MET A 90 8.14 4.11 -6.93
N ALA A 91 7.37 3.50 -6.05
CA ALA A 91 6.79 4.13 -4.89
C ALA A 91 7.12 3.34 -3.62
N MET A 92 7.06 4.03 -2.50
CA MET A 92 7.43 3.52 -1.20
C MET A 92 6.49 4.06 -0.13
N VAL A 93 6.11 3.18 0.79
CA VAL A 93 5.51 3.54 2.07
C VAL A 93 6.47 3.10 3.18
N THR A 94 6.68 3.98 4.16
CA THR A 94 7.35 3.67 5.41
C THR A 94 6.37 3.89 6.55
N LEU A 95 6.06 2.83 7.28
CA LEU A 95 5.36 2.91 8.55
C LEU A 95 6.38 3.16 9.65
N HIS A 96 6.07 4.08 10.56
CA HIS A 96 6.84 4.30 11.79
C HIS A 96 6.01 3.84 12.97
N LEU A 97 6.55 2.93 13.76
CA LEU A 97 5.96 2.42 14.99
C LEU A 97 6.44 3.27 16.17
N GLY A 98 5.53 3.68 17.04
CA GLY A 98 5.80 4.51 18.20
C GLY A 98 4.56 4.74 19.04
N GLU A 99 4.44 5.91 19.67
CA GLU A 99 3.34 6.22 20.61
C GLU A 99 2.33 7.25 20.06
N SER A 100 2.54 7.77 18.84
CA SER A 100 1.70 8.81 18.26
C SER A 100 1.10 8.40 16.93
N THR A 101 -0.17 8.75 16.74
CA THR A 101 -0.83 8.73 15.44
C THR A 101 -0.56 10.05 14.72
N ALA A 102 -0.47 9.99 13.40
CA ALA A 102 -0.40 11.17 12.56
C ALA A 102 -0.93 10.83 11.16
N ASN A 103 -1.52 11.83 10.50
CA ASN A 103 -1.90 11.71 9.10
C ASN A 103 -0.69 11.35 8.24
N CYS A 104 -0.94 10.65 7.13
CA CYS A 104 0.09 10.34 6.16
C CYS A 104 0.86 11.59 5.72
N ARG A 105 2.20 11.47 5.72
CA ARG A 105 3.10 12.52 5.25
C ARG A 105 3.71 12.12 3.92
N ARG A 106 3.71 13.04 2.95
CA ARG A 106 4.46 12.87 1.70
C ARG A 106 5.93 13.22 1.92
N ILE A 107 6.82 12.39 1.41
CA ILE A 107 8.27 12.59 1.42
C ILE A 107 8.82 12.51 -0.01
N SER A 108 9.95 13.17 -0.25
CA SER A 108 10.73 12.98 -1.47
C SER A 108 11.69 11.83 -1.28
N LEU A 109 11.73 10.90 -2.22
CA LEU A 109 12.77 9.87 -2.27
C LEU A 109 14.05 10.53 -2.81
N SER A 110 15.20 10.22 -2.21
CA SER A 110 16.47 10.65 -2.80
C SER A 110 16.76 9.83 -4.05
N ASP A 111 17.41 10.44 -5.05
CA ASP A 111 17.81 9.74 -6.29
C ASP A 111 18.62 8.48 -6.01
N SER A 112 19.48 8.50 -4.98
CA SER A 112 20.29 7.35 -4.58
C SER A 112 19.44 6.21 -4.05
N LEU A 113 18.46 6.49 -3.20
CA LEU A 113 17.52 5.50 -2.67
C LEU A 113 16.65 4.95 -3.79
N ALA A 114 16.06 5.81 -4.61
CA ALA A 114 15.20 5.38 -5.70
C ALA A 114 15.96 4.48 -6.71
N LYS A 115 17.21 4.82 -7.06
CA LYS A 115 18.07 3.97 -7.92
C LYS A 115 18.40 2.63 -7.26
N ALA A 116 18.69 2.62 -5.96
CA ALA A 116 18.95 1.38 -5.23
C ALA A 116 17.72 0.47 -5.20
N LEU A 117 16.54 1.04 -4.94
CA LEU A 117 15.27 0.32 -4.96
C LEU A 117 14.96 -0.29 -6.32
N LYS A 118 15.19 0.46 -7.40
CA LYS A 118 15.01 -0.05 -8.77
C LYS A 118 15.91 -1.23 -9.06
N ARG A 119 17.21 -1.12 -8.77
CA ARG A 119 18.17 -2.21 -9.00
C ARG A 119 17.81 -3.46 -8.20
N TYR A 120 17.40 -3.27 -6.95
CA TYR A 120 16.97 -4.37 -6.10
C TYR A 120 15.70 -5.03 -6.65
N HIS A 121 14.71 -4.24 -7.05
CA HIS A 121 13.48 -4.73 -7.68
C HIS A 121 13.75 -5.49 -9.00
N GLU A 122 14.59 -4.95 -9.88
CA GLU A 122 15.00 -5.60 -11.14
C GLU A 122 15.74 -6.91 -10.90
N THR A 123 16.55 -7.00 -9.84
CA THR A 123 17.28 -8.23 -9.47
C THR A 123 16.36 -9.27 -8.83
N ALA A 124 15.41 -8.83 -8.01
CA ALA A 124 14.44 -9.70 -7.34
C ALA A 124 13.36 -10.20 -8.31
N SER A 125 13.13 -9.50 -9.41
CA SER A 125 12.15 -9.86 -10.43
C SER A 125 12.64 -11.06 -11.25
N GLN A 126 11.93 -12.17 -11.18
CA GLN A 126 12.23 -13.32 -12.03
C GLN A 126 11.58 -13.12 -13.40
N LYS A 127 12.40 -13.09 -14.45
CA LYS A 127 11.91 -13.07 -15.83
C LYS A 127 11.90 -14.50 -16.35
N THR A 128 10.71 -15.06 -16.53
CA THR A 128 10.50 -16.21 -17.42
C THR A 128 10.01 -15.68 -18.77
N ASP A 129 10.28 -16.37 -19.87
CA ASP A 129 10.21 -15.86 -21.27
C ASP A 129 9.04 -14.91 -21.59
N THR A 130 7.86 -15.12 -21.02
CA THR A 130 6.65 -14.30 -21.24
C THR A 130 6.11 -13.59 -20.00
N LEU A 131 6.71 -13.78 -18.81
CA LEU A 131 6.16 -13.32 -17.54
C LEU A 131 7.26 -12.79 -16.61
N VAL A 132 7.10 -11.52 -16.18
CA VAL A 132 7.93 -10.90 -15.15
C VAL A 132 7.20 -11.03 -13.82
N TYR A 133 7.78 -11.78 -12.88
CA TYR A 133 7.27 -11.84 -11.52
C TYR A 133 7.89 -10.70 -10.71
N GLU A 134 7.19 -9.56 -10.63
CA GLU A 134 7.55 -8.45 -9.76
C GLU A 134 7.18 -8.81 -8.32
N ARG A 135 8.19 -8.94 -7.44
CA ARG A 135 7.95 -9.16 -6.01
C ARG A 135 7.77 -7.83 -5.30
N ASP A 136 6.64 -7.69 -4.62
CA ASP A 136 6.47 -6.69 -3.58
C ASP A 136 7.54 -6.86 -2.51
N ILE A 137 8.19 -5.75 -2.15
CA ILE A 137 9.21 -5.75 -1.12
C ILE A 137 8.57 -5.22 0.15
N LEU A 138 8.45 -6.08 1.15
CA LEU A 138 8.04 -5.73 2.51
C LEU A 138 9.10 -6.22 3.47
N PHE A 139 9.63 -5.34 4.30
CA PHE A 139 10.60 -5.72 5.34
C PHE A 139 10.50 -4.80 6.56
N PHE A 140 10.96 -5.33 7.69
CA PHE A 140 11.04 -4.66 8.97
C PHE A 140 12.47 -4.14 9.18
N ASP A 141 12.59 -2.88 9.62
CA ASP A 141 13.85 -2.21 9.97
C ASP A 141 13.68 -1.50 11.32
N GLY A 142 13.95 -2.23 12.41
CA GLY A 142 13.72 -1.74 13.77
C GLY A 142 12.25 -1.36 13.99
N ASN A 143 12.00 -0.08 14.29
CA ASN A 143 10.65 0.45 14.48
C ASN A 143 10.00 0.95 13.18
N ARG A 144 10.47 0.46 12.02
CA ARG A 144 9.93 0.84 10.71
C ARG A 144 9.55 -0.39 9.90
N ILE A 145 8.52 -0.23 9.09
CA ILE A 145 8.13 -1.23 8.07
C ILE A 145 8.15 -0.52 6.73
N HIS A 146 8.87 -1.10 5.78
CA HIS A 146 9.03 -0.53 4.45
C HIS A 146 8.30 -1.40 3.43
N ILE A 147 7.47 -0.76 2.60
CA ILE A 147 6.76 -1.39 1.49
C ILE A 147 7.16 -0.67 0.22
N ILE A 148 7.69 -1.40 -0.77
CA ILE A 148 8.15 -0.86 -2.05
C ILE A 148 7.55 -1.66 -3.20
N ARG A 149 6.97 -0.94 -4.17
CA ARG A 149 6.34 -1.48 -5.39
C ARG A 149 6.45 -0.50 -6.55
N SER A 150 6.09 -0.93 -7.76
CA SER A 150 5.93 0.00 -8.88
C SER A 150 4.88 1.08 -8.56
N ASP A 151 5.11 2.32 -8.99
CA ASP A 151 4.14 3.42 -8.88
C ASP A 151 3.00 3.26 -9.90
N ARG A 152 2.14 2.28 -9.62
CA ARG A 152 0.90 2.00 -10.36
C ARG A 152 -0.24 1.90 -9.36
N LEU A 153 -1.38 2.52 -9.67
CA LEU A 153 -2.52 2.60 -8.76
C LEU A 153 -2.97 1.22 -8.25
N LEU A 154 -2.89 0.18 -9.11
CA LEU A 154 -3.19 -1.20 -8.74
C LEU A 154 -2.52 -1.64 -7.42
N ASN A 155 -1.28 -1.20 -7.19
CA ASN A 155 -0.42 -1.61 -6.09
C ASN A 155 -0.62 -0.79 -4.81
N TRP A 156 -1.38 0.31 -4.91
CA TRP A 156 -1.53 1.32 -3.87
C TRP A 156 -3.00 1.71 -3.66
N THR A 157 -3.91 0.76 -3.86
CA THR A 157 -5.31 0.93 -3.51
C THR A 157 -5.54 0.79 -2.00
N ARG A 158 -6.64 1.30 -1.48
CA ARG A 158 -7.04 1.08 -0.07
C ARG A 158 -7.30 -0.41 0.19
N THR A 159 -7.75 -1.15 -0.81
CA THR A 159 -7.84 -2.61 -0.78
C THR A 159 -6.47 -3.26 -0.60
N MET A 160 -5.43 -2.78 -1.31
CA MET A 160 -4.08 -3.26 -1.08
C MET A 160 -3.59 -2.93 0.34
N ALA A 161 -3.95 -1.77 0.89
CA ALA A 161 -3.65 -1.43 2.28
C ALA A 161 -4.29 -2.42 3.28
N LEU A 162 -5.53 -2.90 3.04
CA LEU A 162 -6.15 -3.95 3.86
C LEU A 162 -5.35 -5.26 3.81
N ASN A 163 -4.94 -5.68 2.61
CA ASN A 163 -4.16 -6.90 2.43
C ASN A 163 -2.79 -6.81 3.12
N ASP A 164 -2.14 -5.64 3.03
CA ASP A 164 -0.84 -5.42 3.66
C ASP A 164 -0.94 -5.33 5.17
N ALA A 165 -2.02 -4.75 5.72
CA ALA A 165 -2.27 -4.77 7.15
C ALA A 165 -2.37 -6.22 7.65
N ALA A 166 -3.17 -7.06 6.99
CA ALA A 166 -3.30 -8.48 7.33
C ALA A 166 -1.98 -9.24 7.22
N ARG A 167 -1.17 -8.95 6.19
CA ARG A 167 0.17 -9.52 6.05
C ARG A 167 1.08 -9.11 7.21
N ILE A 168 1.16 -7.82 7.54
CA ILE A 168 1.99 -7.31 8.63
C ILE A 168 1.58 -7.95 9.96
N TYR A 169 0.28 -8.01 10.24
CA TYR A 169 -0.23 -8.64 11.44
C TYR A 169 0.19 -10.12 11.52
N GLY A 170 0.04 -10.86 10.42
CA GLY A 170 0.47 -12.27 10.35
C GLY A 170 1.97 -12.44 10.61
N GLU A 171 2.82 -11.58 10.04
CA GLU A 171 4.27 -11.62 10.28
C GLU A 171 4.60 -11.35 11.76
N ILE A 172 3.94 -10.39 12.41
CA ILE A 172 4.15 -10.08 13.83
C ILE A 172 3.77 -11.27 14.72
N VAL A 173 2.58 -11.85 14.50
CA VAL A 173 2.10 -13.00 15.30
C VAL A 173 2.99 -14.23 15.13
N LEU A 174 3.48 -14.50 13.91
CA LEU A 174 4.40 -15.59 13.67
C LEU A 174 5.75 -15.39 14.37
N TRP A 175 6.25 -14.16 14.41
CA TRP A 175 7.49 -13.82 15.12
C TRP A 175 7.37 -13.96 16.65
N GLU A 176 6.21 -13.67 17.23
CA GLU A 176 5.97 -13.89 18.67
C GLU A 176 5.95 -15.39 19.00
N GLY A 177 5.28 -16.21 18.17
CA GLY A 177 5.21 -17.66 18.37
C GLY A 177 6.56 -18.40 18.24
N GLU A 178 7.51 -17.87 17.48
CA GLU A 178 8.88 -18.42 17.40
C GLU A 178 9.73 -18.05 18.63
N ASN A 179 9.53 -16.86 19.21
CA ASN A 179 10.25 -16.42 20.42
C ASN A 179 9.72 -17.07 21.71
N ASP A 180 8.43 -17.44 21.76
CA ASP A 180 7.83 -18.13 22.91
C ASP A 180 8.14 -19.64 22.94
N ALA A 181 8.73 -20.19 21.87
CA ALA A 181 9.10 -21.60 21.73
C ALA A 181 10.57 -21.91 22.09
N GLU A 182 11.34 -20.89 22.52
CA GLU A 182 12.75 -20.98 22.93
C GLU A 182 12.91 -20.80 24.46
#